data_AF-A0A2M9XNQ5-F1
#
_entry.id   AF-A0A2M9XNQ5-F1
#
_cell.length_a   1.000
_cell.length_b   1.000
_cell.length_c   1.000
_cell.angle_alpha   90.00
_cell.angle_beta   90.00
_cell.angle_gamma   90.00
#
_symmetry.space_group_name_H-M   'P 1'
#
loop_
_entity.id
_entity.type
_entity.pdbx_description
1 polymer ?
#
loop_
_entity_poly.entity_id
_entity_poly.type
_entity_poly.pdbx_seq_one_letter_code
_entity_poly.pdbx_strand_id
1 'polypeptide(L)'
;MSDNQNREDSQESTSEPTRSKKNQFYPSNPTNEELDQKVEELKVSVSKIPELTPYAERLSSLPWSEYEEILSKDYFKTFSFSQEDIDADGNPIQSKNAEKFSIQEPKKILAEAQEKLGAESEAYHVLSIYTMNLITRTMGRAVSIATKKHFNS
;
A
#
# COMPACT_ATOMS: atom_id res chain seq x y z
N MET A 1 -7.87 -71.20 -27.79
CA MET A 1 -8.18 -71.06 -29.23
C MET A 1 -9.26 -70.01 -29.31
N SER A 2 -9.10 -68.82 -29.89
CA SER A 2 -8.09 -68.31 -30.82
C SER A 2 -7.96 -66.78 -30.68
N ASP A 3 -6.83 -66.27 -31.16
CA ASP A 3 -6.37 -64.89 -31.18
C ASP A 3 -7.22 -63.88 -31.97
N ASN A 4 -6.94 -62.60 -31.65
CA ASN A 4 -6.88 -61.40 -32.53
C ASN A 4 -8.22 -60.78 -32.99
N GLN A 5 -8.46 -59.46 -32.92
CA GLN A 5 -7.62 -58.33 -33.34
C GLN A 5 -7.96 -57.00 -32.63
N ASN A 6 -6.93 -56.20 -32.40
CA ASN A 6 -6.91 -54.75 -32.21
C ASN A 6 -7.77 -53.99 -33.24
N ARG A 7 -8.40 -52.90 -32.79
CA ARG A 7 -8.43 -51.63 -33.52
C ARG A 7 -8.44 -50.46 -32.55
N GLU A 8 -7.45 -49.60 -32.76
CA GLU A 8 -7.25 -48.29 -32.16
C GLU A 8 -8.47 -47.40 -32.41
N ASP A 9 -8.87 -46.61 -31.42
CA ASP A 9 -9.17 -45.21 -31.66
C ASP A 9 -9.01 -44.39 -30.37
N SER A 10 -7.85 -43.74 -30.32
CA SER A 10 -7.72 -42.30 -30.09
C SER A 10 -8.32 -41.72 -28.81
N GLN A 11 -7.42 -41.45 -27.86
CA GLN A 11 -7.58 -40.47 -26.80
C GLN A 11 -8.10 -39.14 -27.38
N GLU A 12 -9.32 -38.76 -27.04
CA GLU A 12 -9.74 -37.36 -27.11
C GLU A 12 -9.91 -36.84 -25.68
N SER A 13 -8.79 -36.35 -25.14
CA SER A 13 -8.76 -35.43 -24.02
C SER A 13 -9.53 -34.18 -24.41
N THR A 14 -10.84 -34.14 -24.18
CA THR A 14 -11.57 -32.88 -24.08
C THR A 14 -11.29 -32.27 -22.71
N SER A 15 -10.04 -31.83 -22.55
CA SER A 15 -9.70 -30.73 -21.66
C SER A 15 -10.52 -29.53 -22.15
N GLU A 16 -11.61 -29.22 -21.45
CA GLU A 16 -12.32 -27.97 -21.67
C GLU A 16 -11.32 -26.81 -21.60
N PRO A 17 -11.29 -25.94 -22.61
CA PRO A 17 -10.35 -24.85 -22.67
C PRO A 17 -10.71 -23.83 -21.59
N THR A 18 -9.83 -23.74 -20.60
CA THR A 18 -9.43 -22.51 -19.93
C THR A 18 -10.50 -21.42 -19.94
N ARG A 19 -11.51 -21.56 -19.07
CA ARG A 19 -12.17 -20.37 -18.52
C ARG A 19 -11.16 -19.72 -17.57
N SER A 20 -10.20 -19.03 -18.16
CA SER A 20 -9.28 -18.11 -17.51
C SER A 20 -10.12 -17.31 -16.53
N LYS A 21 -9.93 -17.57 -15.23
CA LYS A 21 -10.43 -16.68 -14.19
C LYS A 21 -9.94 -15.31 -14.61
N LYS A 22 -10.89 -14.45 -15.00
CA LYS A 22 -10.69 -13.03 -15.31
C LYS A 22 -9.53 -12.53 -14.46
N ASN A 23 -8.49 -12.03 -15.13
CA ASN A 23 -7.35 -11.32 -14.56
C ASN A 23 -7.65 -10.90 -13.13
N GLN A 24 -7.11 -11.64 -12.17
CA GLN A 24 -6.90 -11.10 -10.84
C GLN A 24 -5.93 -9.95 -11.05
N PHE A 25 -6.48 -8.76 -11.27
CA PHE A 25 -5.77 -7.51 -11.16
C PHE A 25 -5.38 -7.41 -9.68
N TYR A 26 -4.20 -7.94 -9.38
CA TYR A 26 -3.45 -8.07 -8.13
C TYR A 26 -4.24 -8.09 -6.80
N PRO A 27 -4.24 -9.21 -6.03
CA PRO A 27 -4.38 -9.11 -4.58
C PRO A 27 -3.00 -8.73 -4.02
N SER A 28 -2.63 -7.46 -4.16
CA SER A 28 -1.42 -6.90 -3.55
C SER A 28 -1.63 -5.47 -3.05
N ASN A 29 -2.87 -5.14 -2.70
CA ASN A 29 -3.20 -3.93 -1.96
C ASN A 29 -4.11 -4.33 -0.79
N PRO A 30 -3.67 -4.16 0.47
CA PRO A 30 -4.56 -4.38 1.60
C PRO A 30 -5.70 -3.36 1.57
N THR A 31 -6.90 -3.82 1.90
CA THR A 31 -8.08 -2.97 2.10
C THR A 31 -7.87 -2.03 3.28
N ASN A 32 -8.66 -0.95 3.36
CA ASN A 32 -8.60 -0.06 4.52
C ASN A 32 -8.98 -0.79 5.82
N GLU A 33 -9.92 -1.74 5.77
CA GLU A 33 -10.27 -2.55 6.94
C GLU A 33 -9.08 -3.42 7.40
N GLU A 34 -8.38 -4.08 6.47
CA GLU A 34 -7.19 -4.87 6.80
C GLU A 34 -6.06 -4.00 7.38
N LEU A 35 -5.87 -2.78 6.85
CA LEU A 35 -4.91 -1.82 7.37
C LEU A 35 -5.30 -1.31 8.76
N ASP A 36 -6.58 -1.05 9.00
CA ASP A 36 -7.10 -0.63 10.31
C ASP A 36 -6.87 -1.70 11.37
N GLN A 37 -7.20 -2.96 11.05
CA GLN A 37 -6.92 -4.08 11.93
C GLN A 37 -5.42 -4.21 12.21
N LYS A 38 -4.59 -4.11 11.16
CA LYS A 38 -3.14 -4.26 11.31
C LYS A 38 -2.53 -3.17 12.18
N VAL A 39 -2.99 -1.93 12.03
CA VAL A 39 -2.55 -0.81 12.86
C VAL A 39 -2.90 -1.03 14.33
N GLU A 40 -4.09 -1.53 14.66
CA GLU A 40 -4.46 -1.80 16.05
C GLU A 40 -3.64 -2.96 16.66
N GLU A 41 -3.38 -4.03 15.90
CA GLU A 41 -2.48 -5.12 16.34
C GLU A 41 -1.05 -4.63 16.63
N LEU A 42 -0.53 -3.78 15.75
CA LEU A 42 0.81 -3.20 15.89
C LEU A 42 0.87 -2.19 17.04
N LYS A 43 -0.19 -1.41 17.26
CA LYS A 43 -0.30 -0.51 18.41
C LYS A 43 -0.22 -1.25 19.73
N VAL A 44 -0.89 -2.40 19.86
CA VAL A 44 -0.75 -3.27 21.03
C VAL A 44 0.69 -3.75 21.18
N SER A 45 1.33 -4.14 20.08
CA SER A 45 2.72 -4.61 20.10
C SER A 45 3.70 -3.52 20.55
N VAL A 46 3.55 -2.30 20.04
CA VAL A 46 4.31 -1.11 20.45
C VAL A 46 4.08 -0.78 21.93
N SER A 47 2.84 -0.89 22.42
CA SER A 47 2.51 -0.58 23.83
C SER A 47 3.17 -1.50 24.85
N LYS A 48 3.61 -2.70 24.43
CA LYS A 48 4.33 -3.65 25.28
C LYS A 48 5.80 -3.28 25.50
N ILE A 49 6.32 -2.32 24.73
CA ILE A 49 7.74 -1.92 24.76
C ILE A 49 7.82 -0.49 25.32
N PRO A 50 8.14 -0.29 26.62
CA PRO A 50 8.05 1.02 27.28
C PRO A 50 8.92 2.12 26.68
N GLU A 51 10.08 1.76 26.11
CA GLU A 51 10.95 2.73 25.42
C GLU A 51 10.32 3.30 24.13
N LEU A 52 9.28 2.66 23.59
CA LEU A 52 8.54 3.16 22.44
C LEU A 52 7.42 4.13 22.80
N THR A 53 7.00 4.19 24.07
CA THR A 53 5.93 5.08 24.56
C THR A 53 6.04 6.52 24.05
N PRO A 54 7.18 7.24 24.18
CA PRO A 54 7.27 8.62 23.72
C PRO A 54 7.08 8.79 22.21
N TYR A 55 7.47 7.79 21.40
CA TYR A 55 7.27 7.83 19.95
C TYR A 55 5.82 7.46 19.58
N ALA A 56 5.24 6.48 20.26
CA ALA A 56 3.86 6.06 20.06
C ALA A 56 2.87 7.19 20.37
N GLU A 57 3.10 7.93 21.46
CA GLU A 57 2.30 9.11 21.83
C GLU A 57 2.39 10.20 20.76
N ARG A 58 3.61 10.54 20.32
CA ARG A 58 3.83 11.51 19.23
C ARG A 58 3.19 11.09 17.92
N LEU A 59 3.27 9.81 17.55
CA LEU A 59 2.60 9.29 16.36
C LEU A 59 1.09 9.36 16.49
N SER A 60 0.54 9.08 17.67
CA SER A 60 -0.92 9.13 17.90
C SER A 60 -1.49 10.54 17.90
N SER A 61 -0.68 11.56 18.24
CA SER A 61 -1.09 12.96 18.27
C SER A 61 -0.97 13.67 16.93
N LEU A 62 -0.43 13.01 15.91
CA LEU A 62 -0.39 13.59 14.57
C LEU A 62 -1.81 13.74 13.99
N PRO A 63 -2.07 14.80 13.20
CA PRO A 63 -3.37 15.08 12.63
C PRO A 63 -3.63 14.19 11.39
N TRP A 64 -3.72 12.88 11.60
CA TRP A 64 -3.85 11.90 10.51
C TRP A 64 -5.01 12.19 9.57
N SER A 65 -6.17 12.61 10.09
CA SER A 65 -7.32 12.99 9.27
C SER A 65 -7.06 14.20 8.37
N GLU A 66 -6.27 15.18 8.84
CA GLU A 66 -5.86 16.31 8.00
C GLU A 66 -4.91 15.86 6.90
N TYR A 67 -4.00 14.94 7.21
CA TYR A 67 -3.13 14.33 6.21
C TYR A 67 -3.93 13.56 5.15
N GLU A 68 -4.93 12.78 5.55
CA GLU A 68 -5.85 12.09 4.63
C GLU A 68 -6.55 13.07 3.69
N GLU A 69 -7.09 14.17 4.23
CA GLU A 69 -7.78 15.22 3.47
C GLU A 69 -6.84 15.97 2.51
N ILE A 70 -5.66 16.38 2.98
CA ILE A 70 -4.66 17.06 2.18
C ILE A 70 -4.22 16.16 1.01
N LEU A 71 -3.84 14.92 1.31
CA LEU A 71 -3.42 13.95 0.28
C LEU A 71 -4.55 13.66 -0.71
N SER A 72 -5.82 13.64 -0.27
CA SER A 72 -6.95 13.38 -1.16
C SER A 72 -7.14 14.47 -2.23
N LYS A 73 -6.87 15.74 -1.88
CA LYS A 73 -7.06 16.89 -2.80
C LYS A 73 -6.10 16.85 -3.97
N ASP A 74 -4.92 16.29 -3.75
CA ASP A 74 -3.85 16.24 -4.74
C ASP A 74 -3.74 14.88 -5.42
N TYR A 75 -4.49 13.86 -4.97
CA TYR A 75 -4.51 12.54 -5.59
C TYR A 75 -4.67 12.58 -7.12
N PHE A 76 -5.72 13.22 -7.64
CA PHE A 76 -5.92 13.32 -9.09
C PHE A 76 -5.06 14.37 -9.79
N LYS A 77 -4.42 15.29 -9.04
CA LYS A 77 -3.47 16.27 -9.61
C LYS A 77 -2.08 15.68 -9.78
N THR A 78 -1.69 14.79 -8.87
CA THR A 78 -0.39 14.11 -8.88
C THR A 78 -0.46 12.84 -9.72
N PHE A 79 -1.61 12.15 -9.73
CA PHE A 79 -1.88 10.96 -10.54
C PHE A 79 -2.84 11.24 -11.69
N SER A 80 -2.86 12.46 -12.24
CA SER A 80 -3.55 12.71 -13.50
C SER A 80 -2.98 11.77 -14.56
N PHE A 81 -3.68 10.68 -14.83
CA PHE A 81 -3.33 9.60 -15.78
C PHE A 81 -3.20 10.09 -17.23
N SER A 82 -3.18 11.40 -17.49
CA SER A 82 -3.39 11.99 -18.81
C SER A 82 -2.73 13.35 -18.98
N GLN A 83 -1.53 13.54 -18.44
CA GLN A 83 -0.62 14.58 -18.93
C GLN A 83 0.81 14.12 -18.64
N GLU A 84 1.30 13.20 -19.47
CA GLU A 84 2.72 13.21 -19.79
C GLU A 84 2.96 14.57 -20.46
N ASP A 85 3.29 15.58 -19.65
CA ASP A 85 3.93 16.76 -20.19
C ASP A 85 5.28 16.26 -20.71
N ILE A 86 5.37 16.10 -22.02
CA ILE A 86 6.61 15.76 -22.70
C ILE A 86 7.30 17.10 -22.96
N ASP A 87 8.57 17.23 -22.59
CA ASP A 87 9.34 18.41 -22.94
C ASP A 87 9.50 18.53 -24.47
N ALA A 88 10.02 19.66 -24.95
CA ALA A 88 10.25 19.87 -26.38
C ALA A 88 11.20 18.81 -27.01
N ASP A 89 11.90 18.04 -26.18
CA ASP A 89 12.90 17.03 -26.54
C ASP A 89 12.37 15.59 -26.43
N GLY A 90 11.07 15.39 -26.14
CA GLY A 90 10.47 14.05 -26.11
C GLY A 90 10.61 13.32 -24.78
N ASN A 91 11.11 13.95 -23.71
CA ASN A 91 11.29 13.31 -22.42
C ASN A 91 10.08 13.53 -21.50
N PRO A 92 9.67 12.52 -20.71
CA PRO A 92 8.64 12.69 -19.70
C PRO A 92 9.12 13.70 -18.65
N ILE A 93 8.39 14.80 -18.49
CA ILE A 93 8.66 15.77 -17.43
C ILE A 93 8.35 15.08 -16.10
N GLN A 94 9.40 14.78 -15.34
CA GLN A 94 9.24 14.32 -13.96
C GLN A 94 8.41 15.36 -13.20
N SER A 95 7.24 14.93 -12.73
CA SER A 95 6.35 15.78 -11.95
C SER A 95 7.08 16.29 -10.70
N LYS A 96 7.51 17.56 -10.75
CA LYS A 96 8.10 18.32 -9.63
C LYS A 96 7.18 18.41 -8.40
N ASN A 97 5.96 17.88 -8.50
CA ASN A 97 4.96 17.88 -7.43
C ASN A 97 5.02 16.63 -6.53
N ALA A 98 5.79 15.59 -6.87
CA ALA A 98 5.94 14.41 -5.99
C ALA A 98 6.59 14.76 -4.64
N GLU A 99 7.40 15.82 -4.58
CA GLU A 99 8.09 16.27 -3.37
C GLU A 99 7.20 17.13 -2.44
N LYS A 100 6.10 17.71 -2.95
CA LYS A 100 5.28 18.68 -2.22
C LYS A 100 4.41 18.10 -1.11
N PHE A 101 4.17 16.79 -1.10
CA PHE A 101 3.29 16.15 -0.11
C PHE A 101 3.85 14.83 0.39
N SER A 102 4.98 14.92 1.08
CA SER A 102 5.47 13.82 1.92
C SER A 102 5.02 14.12 3.35
N ILE A 103 4.27 13.21 3.96
CA ILE A 103 4.02 13.22 5.41
C ILE A 103 5.40 13.03 6.09
N GLN A 104 6.02 14.13 6.53
CA GLN A 104 7.41 14.14 7.01
C GLN A 104 7.49 13.86 8.51
N GLU A 105 6.48 14.23 9.28
CA GLU A 105 6.48 14.15 10.75
C GLU A 105 6.68 12.71 11.26
N PRO A 106 5.96 11.69 10.77
CA PRO A 106 6.22 10.29 11.12
C PRO A 106 7.64 9.85 10.75
N LYS A 107 8.18 10.30 9.60
CA LYS A 107 9.55 9.98 9.17
C LYS A 107 10.59 10.62 10.08
N LYS A 108 10.34 11.84 10.56
CA LYS A 108 11.20 12.51 11.55
C LYS A 108 11.18 11.77 12.89
N ILE A 109 10.00 11.38 13.36
CA ILE A 109 9.86 10.56 14.58
C ILE A 109 10.63 9.24 14.43
N LEU A 110 10.53 8.59 13.26
CA LEU A 110 11.25 7.36 12.97
C LEU A 110 12.77 7.57 12.95
N ALA A 111 13.26 8.64 12.30
CA ALA A 111 14.69 8.96 12.25
C ALA A 111 15.27 9.22 13.65
N GLU A 112 14.54 9.98 14.49
CA GLU A 112 14.94 10.22 15.89
C GLU A 112 14.97 8.91 16.70
N ALA A 113 14.00 8.01 16.48
CA ALA A 113 13.98 6.70 17.13
C ALA A 113 15.14 5.83 16.67
N GLN A 114 15.49 5.85 15.38
CA GLN A 114 16.63 5.12 14.82
C GLN A 114 17.96 5.59 15.44
N GLU A 115 18.13 6.91 15.62
CA GLU A 115 19.33 7.48 16.23
C GLU A 115 19.48 7.06 17.70
N LYS A 116 18.36 7.01 18.45
CA LYS A 116 18.37 6.71 19.88
C LYS A 116 18.41 5.21 20.21
N LEU A 117 17.67 4.40 19.47
CA LEU A 117 17.51 2.97 19.72
C LEU A 117 18.51 2.13 18.91
N GLY A 118 19.01 2.66 17.79
CA GLY A 118 19.83 1.93 16.82
C GLY A 118 18.99 1.22 15.76
N ALA A 119 19.50 1.17 14.53
CA ALA A 119 18.81 0.56 13.38
C ALA A 119 18.57 -0.94 13.52
N GLU A 120 19.44 -1.63 14.26
CA GLU A 120 19.36 -3.08 14.51
C GLU A 120 18.51 -3.42 15.75
N SER A 121 17.93 -2.43 16.43
CA SER A 121 17.09 -2.67 17.61
C SER A 121 15.76 -3.31 17.21
N GLU A 122 15.36 -4.36 17.93
CA GLU A 122 14.04 -4.98 17.78
C GLU A 122 12.91 -3.97 18.02
N ALA A 123 13.06 -3.10 19.03
CA ALA A 123 12.08 -2.06 19.32
C ALA A 123 11.98 -1.04 18.19
N TYR A 124 13.12 -0.64 17.61
CA TYR A 124 13.11 0.22 16.42
C TYR A 124 12.39 -0.46 15.24
N HIS A 125 12.65 -1.76 15.01
CA HIS A 125 11.99 -2.50 13.95
C HIS A 125 10.45 -2.55 14.14
N VAL A 126 9.98 -2.83 15.35
CA VAL A 126 8.56 -2.82 15.69
C VAL A 126 7.94 -1.44 15.46
N LEU A 127 8.60 -0.38 15.91
CA LEU A 127 8.15 1.00 15.69
C LEU A 127 8.11 1.36 14.20
N SER A 128 9.09 0.92 13.43
CA SER A 128 9.20 1.16 11.99
C SER A 128 8.03 0.53 11.24
N ILE A 129 7.75 -0.75 11.51
CA ILE A 129 6.59 -1.43 10.92
C ILE A 129 5.29 -0.70 11.28
N TYR A 130 5.11 -0.33 12.55
CA TYR A 130 3.93 0.42 12.99
C TYR A 130 3.77 1.75 12.25
N THR A 131 4.84 2.53 12.17
CA THR A 131 4.86 3.84 11.50
C THR A 131 4.54 3.72 10.02
N MET A 132 5.14 2.75 9.32
CA MET A 132 4.87 2.54 7.90
C MET A 132 3.42 2.11 7.65
N ASN A 133 2.83 1.29 8.52
CA ASN A 133 1.42 0.91 8.39
C ASN A 133 0.47 2.09 8.64
N LEU A 134 0.78 3.00 9.57
CA LEU A 134 0.03 4.25 9.75
C LEU A 134 0.07 5.11 8.48
N ILE A 135 1.24 5.26 7.85
CA ILE A 135 1.39 6.00 6.60
C ILE A 135 0.58 5.35 5.47
N THR A 136 0.71 4.02 5.29
CA THR A 136 -0.02 3.29 4.26
C THR A 136 -1.53 3.39 4.42
N ARG A 137 -2.05 3.24 5.66
CA ARG A 137 -3.46 3.46 5.98
C ARG A 137 -3.92 4.86 5.58
N THR A 138 -3.13 5.87 5.94
CA THR A 138 -3.44 7.29 5.65
C THR A 138 -3.51 7.52 4.13
N MET A 139 -2.58 6.95 3.37
CA MET A 139 -2.62 6.99 1.91
C MET A 139 -3.86 6.28 1.35
N GLY A 140 -4.18 5.07 1.81
CA GLY A 140 -5.35 4.32 1.36
C GLY A 140 -6.68 5.05 1.62
N ARG A 141 -6.80 5.69 2.78
CA ARG A 141 -7.95 6.54 3.12
C ARG A 141 -8.00 7.80 2.27
N ALA A 142 -6.87 8.45 2.01
CA ALA A 142 -6.81 9.60 1.11
C ALA A 142 -7.31 9.27 -0.31
N VAL A 143 -6.91 8.12 -0.86
CA VAL A 143 -7.43 7.61 -2.16
C VAL A 143 -8.94 7.40 -2.10
N SER A 144 -9.42 6.82 -1.00
CA SER A 144 -10.85 6.54 -0.79
C SER A 144 -11.67 7.84 -0.69
N ILE A 145 -11.12 8.88 -0.05
CA ILE A 145 -11.74 10.21 0.03
C ILE A 145 -11.78 10.85 -1.36
N ALA A 146 -10.64 10.82 -2.09
CA ALA A 146 -10.53 11.43 -3.41
C ALA A 146 -11.53 10.81 -4.39
N THR A 147 -11.59 9.48 -4.47
CA THR A 147 -12.51 8.76 -5.35
C THR A 147 -13.97 9.04 -5.00
N LYS A 148 -14.35 9.00 -3.72
CA LYS A 148 -15.71 9.34 -3.28
C LYS A 148 -16.09 10.77 -3.69
N LYS A 149 -15.20 11.75 -3.51
CA LYS A 149 -15.46 13.14 -3.92
C LYS A 149 -15.61 13.26 -5.44
N HIS A 150 -14.75 12.61 -6.22
CA HIS A 150 -14.76 12.71 -7.67
C HIS A 150 -16.00 12.08 -8.31
N PHE A 151 -16.50 10.96 -7.79
CA PHE A 151 -17.65 10.25 -8.38
C PHE A 151 -19.02 10.66 -7.80
N ASN A 152 -19.05 11.38 -6.68
CA ASN A 152 -20.29 11.90 -6.07
C ASN A 152 -20.47 13.42 -6.22
N SER A 153 -19.58 14.10 -6.95
CA SER A 153 -19.74 15.52 -7.35
C SER A 153 -20.42 15.63 -8.70
#